data_AF-A0A9P7PZS9-F1
#
_entry.id   AF-A0A9P7PZS9-F1
#
_cell.length_a   1.000
_cell.length_b   1.000
_cell.length_c   1.000
_cell.angle_alpha   90.00
_cell.angle_beta   90.00
_cell.angle_gamma   90.00
#
_symmetry.space_group_name_H-M   'P 1'
#
loop_
_entity.id
_entity.type
_entity.pdbx_description
1 polymer ?
#
loop_
_entity_poly.entity_id
_entity_poly.type
_entity_poly.pdbx_seq_one_letter_code
_entity_poly.pdbx_strand_id
1 'polypeptide(L)'
;MGDYDRRQSGGHNRKRRYREDDDHFDRRQQRRRTDSAPVPLRFRRQFLSLADSPLRRWSEEVTSIARLVADNYDDEQLRNNFFSLSLQLVLEQPLKTPFVAAVAVVANTMKPELMEGILARLATQIEEHIGQGLWREVKLLLKYLACMQSCLEENGVFPLLEELFMRAADLQTASSDDVIGTELVKIILLTIPYAMAAAPGQFTQQATDLMEKTDVIASEPHALQALVDPFHPEGQDESPAASMSLCMLLQKQLQTEASKGWELACIPRPWIMGPEEAEVQEKLATAPKHALPAITIPATAIAGPRLLFPEVHYSVYSGQDVESVPPPSSIAASLIRDALADSINVLHFNRNVTARFLMDIDSYFADGTFVKRATPFDELRNMGPGKSTWKPEDVAVDAVFSQLFQLPKAEHKVVYYHSVLTEACKLAPAAIAPSLGRAIRYLYRNIPRTDLELSFRFLDWFAHHLSNFGFTWKWAEWAEDTSLPDLHPCKWFLLGALDKEIRLSFAQRIQKTLPEAYQPLIGPEKEKDVPDFKYRDP
;
A
#
# COMPACT_ATOMS: atom_id res chain seq x y z
N MET A 1 -12.39 58.86 -26.15
CA MET A 1 -13.18 59.84 -26.95
C MET A 1 -14.17 59.05 -27.78
N GLY A 2 -15.46 59.29 -27.54
CA GLY A 2 -16.58 58.54 -28.11
C GLY A 2 -17.70 58.33 -27.09
N ASP A 3 -18.09 59.41 -26.39
CA ASP A 3 -19.33 59.50 -25.61
C ASP A 3 -20.52 59.65 -26.59
N TYR A 4 -21.70 59.10 -26.25
CA TYR A 4 -22.81 59.91 -25.71
C TYR A 4 -24.06 59.06 -25.37
N ASP A 5 -24.61 59.44 -24.20
CA ASP A 5 -25.99 59.35 -23.70
C ASP A 5 -26.59 58.05 -23.13
N ARG A 6 -27.35 58.03 -22.02
CA ARG A 6 -27.48 58.81 -20.76
C ARG A 6 -28.77 58.28 -20.10
N ARG A 7 -28.68 57.85 -18.82
CA ARG A 7 -29.69 57.96 -17.71
C ARG A 7 -31.06 57.25 -17.92
N GLN A 8 -31.73 56.65 -16.93
CA GLN A 8 -32.12 57.19 -15.63
C GLN A 8 -32.74 56.09 -14.74
N SER A 9 -32.58 56.28 -13.42
CA SER A 9 -33.18 55.55 -12.31
C SER A 9 -34.71 55.75 -12.21
N GLY A 10 -35.44 54.78 -11.61
CA GLY A 10 -36.78 55.02 -11.08
C GLY A 10 -37.60 53.74 -10.87
N GLY A 11 -37.73 53.30 -9.61
CA GLY A 11 -38.65 52.21 -9.24
C GLY A 11 -40.10 52.65 -9.06
N HIS A 12 -41.05 51.70 -9.14
CA HIS A 12 -42.10 51.41 -8.15
C HIS A 12 -43.17 50.42 -8.69
N ASN A 13 -43.41 49.38 -7.89
CA ASN A 13 -44.69 48.72 -7.58
C ASN A 13 -45.67 48.29 -8.69
N ARG A 14 -45.82 46.95 -8.82
CA ARG A 14 -47.14 46.31 -9.00
C ARG A 14 -47.35 45.13 -8.04
N LYS A 15 -48.09 45.46 -6.97
CA LYS A 15 -49.07 44.71 -6.16
C LYS A 15 -49.03 43.16 -6.11
N ARG A 16 -48.81 42.72 -4.86
CA ARG A 16 -49.28 41.51 -4.15
C ARG A 16 -50.64 40.95 -4.62
N ARG A 17 -50.74 39.62 -4.65
CA ARG A 17 -51.87 38.86 -4.08
C ARG A 17 -51.31 37.82 -3.11
N TYR A 18 -51.70 37.97 -1.85
CA TYR A 18 -51.54 37.03 -0.75
C TYR A 18 -52.41 35.79 -0.99
N ARG A 19 -51.92 34.63 -0.55
CA ARG A 19 -52.74 33.59 0.08
C ARG A 19 -51.89 32.93 1.16
N GLU A 20 -52.03 33.45 2.37
CA GLU A 20 -51.84 32.70 3.61
C GLU A 20 -52.96 31.68 3.70
N ASP A 21 -52.60 30.43 3.98
CA ASP A 21 -53.35 29.34 4.61
C ASP A 21 -52.85 28.00 4.06
N ASP A 22 -51.82 27.45 4.72
CA ASP A 22 -51.68 26.02 5.03
C ASP A 22 -50.43 25.78 5.90
N ASP A 23 -50.33 26.54 7.00
CA ASP A 23 -49.46 26.21 8.13
C ASP A 23 -50.18 25.18 9.00
N HIS A 24 -50.30 23.91 8.55
CA HIS A 24 -50.69 22.81 9.45
C HIS A 24 -50.55 21.39 8.84
N PHE A 25 -49.38 20.95 8.38
CA PHE A 25 -49.12 19.50 8.31
C PHE A 25 -47.68 19.09 8.65
N ASP A 26 -47.60 18.36 9.77
CA ASP A 26 -46.60 17.36 10.12
C ASP A 26 -45.16 17.81 10.45
N ARG A 27 -45.03 18.32 11.68
CA ARG A 27 -43.93 17.92 12.59
C ARG A 27 -44.02 16.42 12.90
N ARG A 28 -43.90 15.56 11.88
CA ARG A 28 -43.58 14.14 12.11
C ARG A 28 -42.10 14.07 12.42
N GLN A 29 -41.83 13.77 13.69
CA GLN A 29 -40.63 13.12 14.18
C GLN A 29 -39.85 12.49 13.03
N GLN A 30 -38.62 12.94 12.77
CA GLN A 30 -37.67 12.21 11.95
C GLN A 30 -37.57 10.79 12.54
N ARG A 31 -38.38 9.88 12.00
CA ARG A 31 -38.20 8.45 12.23
C ARG A 31 -36.77 8.18 11.83
N ARG A 32 -35.93 7.75 12.79
CA ARG A 32 -34.68 7.04 12.50
C ARG A 32 -34.98 6.14 11.31
N ARG A 33 -34.37 6.38 10.15
CA ARG A 33 -34.43 5.45 9.01
C ARG A 33 -33.89 4.13 9.55
N THR A 34 -34.77 3.26 10.02
CA THR A 34 -34.48 1.86 10.20
C THR A 34 -34.11 1.41 8.81
N ASP A 35 -32.87 0.98 8.62
CA ASP A 35 -32.37 0.47 7.34
C ASP A 35 -33.29 -0.68 6.92
N SER A 36 -34.27 -0.39 6.07
CA SER A 36 -35.29 -1.34 5.61
C SER A 36 -34.76 -2.28 4.53
N ALA A 37 -33.44 -2.26 4.31
CA ALA A 37 -32.78 -3.13 3.37
C ALA A 37 -32.79 -4.58 3.90
N PRO A 38 -33.00 -5.58 3.02
CA PRO A 38 -32.84 -6.99 3.34
C PRO A 38 -31.53 -7.29 4.07
N VAL A 39 -31.55 -8.29 4.97
CA VAL A 39 -30.39 -8.70 5.77
C VAL A 39 -29.14 -8.95 4.91
N PRO A 40 -29.20 -9.66 3.77
CA PRO A 40 -28.03 -9.86 2.90
C PRO A 40 -27.41 -8.56 2.37
N LEU A 41 -28.24 -7.55 2.05
CA LEU A 41 -27.76 -6.26 1.54
C LEU A 41 -27.13 -5.42 2.65
N ARG A 42 -27.71 -5.45 3.85
CA ARG A 42 -27.14 -4.81 5.04
C ARG A 42 -25.79 -5.42 5.40
N PHE A 43 -25.72 -6.75 5.45
CA PHE A 43 -24.49 -7.50 5.68
C PHE A 43 -23.42 -7.08 4.67
N ARG A 44 -23.72 -7.14 3.37
CA ARG A 44 -22.77 -6.78 2.31
C ARG A 44 -22.24 -5.35 2.49
N ARG A 45 -23.11 -4.39 2.78
CA ARG A 45 -22.69 -2.99 2.99
C ARG A 45 -21.79 -2.86 4.21
N GLN A 46 -22.16 -3.48 5.34
CA GLN A 46 -21.37 -3.42 6.58
C GLN A 46 -20.01 -4.09 6.42
N PHE A 47 -19.97 -5.25 5.78
CA PHE A 47 -18.74 -6.01 5.61
C PHE A 47 -17.78 -5.37 4.62
N LEU A 48 -18.29 -4.77 3.53
CA LEU A 48 -17.48 -3.97 2.62
C LEU A 48 -16.90 -2.72 3.31
N SER A 49 -17.66 -2.09 4.21
CA SER A 49 -17.22 -0.89 4.94
C SER A 49 -16.38 -1.17 6.19
N LEU A 50 -16.01 -2.43 6.43
CA LEU A 50 -15.28 -2.84 7.62
C LEU A 50 -13.96 -2.08 7.72
N ALA A 51 -13.72 -1.43 8.87
CA ALA A 51 -12.50 -0.67 9.16
C ALA A 51 -12.22 0.51 8.21
N ASP A 52 -13.20 1.00 7.44
CA ASP A 52 -13.03 2.15 6.53
C ASP A 52 -12.97 3.50 7.26
N SER A 53 -13.42 3.57 8.51
CA SER A 53 -13.60 4.83 9.23
C SER A 53 -12.79 4.85 10.53
N PRO A 54 -11.80 5.76 10.68
CA PRO A 54 -11.03 5.89 11.92
C PRO A 54 -11.90 6.35 13.11
N LEU A 55 -13.10 6.88 12.85
CA LEU A 55 -14.05 7.30 13.88
C LEU A 55 -14.90 6.14 14.44
N ARG A 56 -14.95 5.00 13.76
CA ARG A 56 -15.74 3.85 14.18
C ARG A 56 -14.83 2.84 14.85
N ARG A 57 -15.29 2.27 15.96
CA ARG A 57 -14.57 1.19 16.62
C ARG A 57 -14.74 -0.08 15.78
N TRP A 58 -13.63 -0.55 15.22
CA TRP A 58 -13.62 -1.77 14.41
C TRP A 58 -14.17 -2.97 15.20
N SER A 59 -14.02 -2.99 16.53
CA SER A 59 -14.44 -4.10 17.40
C SER A 59 -15.98 -4.27 17.43
N GLU A 60 -16.70 -3.14 17.48
CA GLU A 60 -18.16 -3.10 17.38
C GLU A 60 -18.63 -3.55 15.99
N GLU A 61 -17.94 -3.12 14.92
CA GLU A 61 -18.24 -3.53 13.55
C GLU A 61 -18.03 -5.04 13.36
N VAL A 62 -16.88 -5.57 13.81
CA VAL A 62 -16.53 -7.00 13.76
C VAL A 62 -17.61 -7.82 14.47
N THR A 63 -17.94 -7.45 15.71
CA THR A 63 -18.93 -8.15 16.52
C THR A 63 -20.33 -8.07 15.91
N SER A 64 -20.72 -6.90 15.40
CA SER A 64 -22.02 -6.72 14.75
C SER A 64 -22.17 -7.56 13.49
N ILE A 65 -21.12 -7.64 12.66
CA ILE A 65 -21.16 -8.41 11.40
C ILE A 65 -21.18 -9.91 11.72
N ALA A 66 -20.34 -10.36 12.66
CA ALA A 66 -20.31 -11.76 13.08
C ALA A 66 -21.67 -12.23 13.63
N ARG A 67 -22.31 -11.44 14.51
CA ARG A 67 -23.66 -11.73 15.03
C ARG A 67 -24.70 -11.78 13.91
N LEU A 68 -24.65 -10.82 12.97
CA LEU A 68 -25.62 -10.76 11.87
C LEU A 68 -25.61 -12.04 11.01
N VAL A 69 -24.43 -12.58 10.72
CA VAL A 69 -24.29 -13.83 9.95
C VAL A 69 -24.67 -15.05 10.79
N ALA A 70 -24.24 -15.11 12.04
CA ALA A 70 -24.54 -16.23 12.93
C ALA A 70 -26.05 -16.36 13.21
N ASP A 71 -26.74 -15.25 13.51
CA ASP A 71 -28.18 -15.23 13.82
C ASP A 71 -29.06 -15.60 12.61
N ASN A 72 -28.53 -15.44 11.40
CA ASN A 72 -29.23 -15.71 10.14
C ASN A 72 -28.53 -16.82 9.34
N TYR A 73 -27.86 -17.77 10.02
CA TYR A 73 -27.09 -18.84 9.39
C TYR A 73 -27.92 -19.69 8.40
N ASP A 74 -29.21 -19.87 8.68
CA ASP A 74 -30.13 -20.66 7.85
C ASP A 74 -30.43 -20.02 6.49
N ASP A 75 -30.17 -18.72 6.34
CA ASP A 75 -30.24 -18.03 5.05
C ASP A 75 -29.03 -18.43 4.19
N GLU A 76 -29.26 -19.35 3.26
CA GLU A 76 -28.25 -19.84 2.32
C GLU A 76 -27.60 -18.72 1.51
N GLN A 77 -28.37 -17.71 1.11
CA GLN A 77 -27.85 -16.58 0.34
C GLN A 77 -26.89 -15.76 1.19
N LEU A 78 -27.25 -15.46 2.44
CA LEU A 78 -26.38 -14.74 3.37
C LEU A 78 -25.11 -15.53 3.66
N ARG A 79 -25.23 -16.82 3.96
CA ARG A 79 -24.10 -17.71 4.27
C ARG A 79 -23.13 -17.80 3.08
N ASN A 80 -23.65 -18.00 1.87
CA ASN A 80 -22.84 -18.01 0.65
C ASN A 80 -22.17 -16.65 0.38
N ASN A 81 -22.87 -15.55 0.62
CA ASN A 81 -22.31 -14.21 0.51
C ASN A 81 -21.19 -13.99 1.53
N PHE A 82 -21.34 -14.43 2.78
CA PHE A 82 -20.29 -14.33 3.79
C PHE A 82 -19.03 -15.05 3.34
N PHE A 83 -19.14 -16.32 2.93
CA PHE A 83 -17.99 -17.09 2.48
C PHE A 83 -17.32 -16.48 1.25
N SER A 84 -18.08 -16.13 0.20
CA SER A 84 -17.52 -15.54 -1.02
C SER A 84 -16.91 -14.15 -0.77
N LEU A 85 -17.59 -13.31 0.01
CA LEU A 85 -17.16 -11.93 0.24
C LEU A 85 -15.94 -11.86 1.17
N SER A 86 -15.80 -12.78 2.13
CA SER A 86 -14.60 -12.86 2.98
C SER A 86 -13.34 -13.09 2.13
N LEU A 87 -13.38 -14.06 1.22
CA LEU A 87 -12.24 -14.35 0.35
C LEU A 87 -12.00 -13.23 -0.67
N GLN A 88 -13.05 -12.66 -1.25
CA GLN A 88 -12.95 -11.50 -2.16
C GLN A 88 -12.32 -10.28 -1.48
N LEU A 89 -12.73 -9.96 -0.25
CA LEU A 89 -12.18 -8.81 0.49
C LEU A 89 -10.70 -8.97 0.79
N VAL A 90 -10.24 -10.19 1.13
CA VAL A 90 -8.82 -10.47 1.37
C VAL A 90 -8.00 -10.30 0.10
N LEU A 91 -8.52 -10.76 -1.05
CA LEU A 91 -7.84 -10.66 -2.34
C LEU A 91 -7.84 -9.23 -2.88
N GLU A 92 -8.96 -8.51 -2.76
CA GLU A 92 -9.14 -7.17 -3.34
C GLU A 92 -8.68 -6.03 -2.42
N GLN A 93 -8.74 -6.21 -1.10
CA GLN A 93 -8.45 -5.18 -0.08
C GLN A 93 -7.58 -5.76 1.04
N PRO A 94 -6.31 -6.11 0.75
CA PRO A 94 -5.49 -6.93 1.64
C PRO A 94 -5.15 -6.26 2.98
N LEU A 95 -5.21 -4.93 3.08
CA LEU A 95 -5.10 -4.20 4.36
C LEU A 95 -6.19 -4.59 5.37
N LYS A 96 -7.35 -5.07 4.90
CA LYS A 96 -8.46 -5.51 5.76
C LYS A 96 -8.33 -6.95 6.24
N THR A 97 -7.34 -7.71 5.78
CA THR A 97 -7.22 -9.16 6.04
C THR A 97 -7.34 -9.51 7.54
N PRO A 98 -6.65 -8.84 8.48
CA PRO A 98 -6.80 -9.15 9.90
C PRO A 98 -8.22 -8.92 10.42
N PHE A 99 -8.89 -7.85 9.97
CA PHE A 99 -10.25 -7.51 10.40
C PHE A 99 -11.29 -8.48 9.82
N VAL A 100 -11.11 -8.89 8.57
CA VAL A 100 -11.94 -9.93 7.93
C VAL A 100 -11.77 -11.26 8.67
N ALA A 101 -10.55 -11.61 9.09
CA ALA A 101 -10.28 -12.78 9.92
C ALA A 101 -10.93 -12.66 11.30
N ALA A 102 -10.90 -11.48 11.93
CA ALA A 102 -11.59 -11.27 13.20
C ALA A 102 -13.10 -11.52 13.10
N VAL A 103 -13.76 -11.11 12.00
CA VAL A 103 -15.19 -11.45 11.79
C VAL A 103 -15.39 -12.96 11.74
N ALA A 104 -14.53 -13.69 11.02
CA ALA A 104 -14.61 -15.16 10.94
C ALA A 104 -14.38 -15.83 12.30
N VAL A 105 -13.36 -15.39 13.04
CA VAL A 105 -12.99 -15.92 14.35
C VAL A 105 -14.08 -15.63 15.40
N VAL A 106 -14.67 -14.42 15.41
CA VAL A 106 -15.81 -14.11 16.30
C VAL A 106 -17.05 -14.91 15.91
N ALA A 107 -17.35 -15.04 14.61
CA ALA A 107 -18.48 -15.83 14.14
C ALA A 107 -18.35 -17.32 14.54
N ASN A 108 -17.13 -17.86 14.55
CA ASN A 108 -16.82 -19.22 14.99
C ASN A 108 -17.28 -19.48 16.44
N THR A 109 -17.18 -18.49 17.33
CA THR A 109 -17.63 -18.64 18.73
C THR A 109 -19.15 -18.78 18.87
N MET A 110 -19.91 -18.35 17.86
CA MET A 110 -21.36 -18.38 17.85
C MET A 110 -21.90 -19.55 17.02
N LYS A 111 -21.28 -19.81 15.86
CA LYS A 111 -21.71 -20.82 14.90
C LYS A 111 -20.48 -21.43 14.20
N PRO A 112 -19.94 -22.55 14.73
CA PRO A 112 -18.66 -23.12 14.27
C PRO A 112 -18.66 -23.54 12.79
N GLU A 113 -19.82 -23.92 12.25
CA GLU A 113 -20.00 -24.32 10.86
C GLU A 113 -19.70 -23.18 9.85
N LEU A 114 -19.69 -21.92 10.33
CA LEU A 114 -19.23 -20.79 9.51
C LEU A 114 -17.72 -20.82 9.28
N MET A 115 -16.93 -21.24 10.27
CA MET A 115 -15.48 -21.38 10.12
C MET A 115 -15.15 -22.55 9.20
N GLU A 116 -15.81 -23.70 9.37
CA GLU A 116 -15.66 -24.85 8.48
C GLU A 116 -15.94 -24.48 7.01
N GLY A 117 -17.02 -23.73 6.76
CA GLY A 117 -17.36 -23.27 5.42
C GLY A 117 -16.33 -22.30 4.80
N ILE A 118 -15.72 -21.44 5.62
CA ILE A 118 -14.60 -20.59 5.18
C ILE A 118 -13.39 -21.44 4.84
N LEU A 119 -12.96 -22.32 5.75
CA LEU A 119 -11.76 -23.15 5.57
C LEU A 119 -11.88 -24.06 4.36
N ALA A 120 -13.05 -24.64 4.11
CA ALA A 120 -13.30 -25.46 2.93
C ALA A 120 -13.11 -24.67 1.62
N ARG A 121 -13.70 -23.47 1.51
CA ARG A 121 -13.53 -22.64 0.31
C ARG A 121 -12.11 -22.10 0.17
N LEU A 122 -11.49 -21.74 1.29
CA LEU A 122 -10.13 -21.23 1.33
C LEU A 122 -9.14 -22.29 0.84
N ALA A 123 -9.27 -23.54 1.29
CA ALA A 123 -8.45 -24.65 0.84
C ALA A 123 -8.58 -24.88 -0.68
N THR A 124 -9.81 -24.92 -1.20
CA THR A 124 -10.06 -25.06 -2.65
C THR A 124 -9.44 -23.90 -3.45
N GLN A 125 -9.59 -22.66 -2.98
CA GLN A 125 -9.00 -21.52 -3.68
C GLN A 125 -7.47 -21.52 -3.62
N ILE A 126 -6.85 -21.87 -2.49
CA ILE A 126 -5.39 -21.97 -2.39
C ILE A 126 -4.88 -23.00 -3.42
N GLU A 127 -5.48 -24.19 -3.47
CA GLU A 127 -5.11 -25.23 -4.44
C GLU A 127 -5.25 -24.76 -5.89
N GLU A 128 -6.38 -24.13 -6.23
CA GLU A 128 -6.62 -23.58 -7.57
C GLU A 128 -5.58 -22.52 -7.95
N HIS A 129 -5.29 -21.58 -7.05
CA HIS A 129 -4.36 -20.48 -7.32
C HIS A 129 -2.90 -20.96 -7.41
N ILE A 130 -2.50 -21.95 -6.61
CA ILE A 130 -1.19 -22.61 -6.77
C ILE A 130 -1.13 -23.28 -8.14
N GLY A 131 -2.17 -24.02 -8.54
CA GLY A 131 -2.26 -24.68 -9.84
C GLY A 131 -2.21 -23.72 -11.04
N GLN A 132 -2.57 -22.45 -10.85
CA GLN A 132 -2.52 -21.40 -11.88
C GLN A 132 -1.26 -20.51 -11.79
N GLY A 133 -0.40 -20.70 -10.78
CA GLY A 133 0.74 -19.82 -10.53
C GLY A 133 0.36 -18.40 -10.08
N LEU A 134 -0.82 -18.24 -9.47
CA LEU A 134 -1.33 -16.97 -8.96
C LEU A 134 -0.75 -16.67 -7.56
N TRP A 135 0.57 -16.44 -7.53
CA TRP A 135 1.35 -16.40 -6.30
C TRP A 135 1.00 -15.24 -5.34
N ARG A 136 0.50 -14.11 -5.86
CA ARG A 136 0.01 -13.02 -5.00
C ARG A 136 -1.23 -13.47 -4.23
N GLU A 137 -2.17 -14.08 -4.93
CA GLU A 137 -3.43 -14.55 -4.37
C GLU A 137 -3.17 -15.66 -3.36
N VAL A 138 -2.27 -16.61 -3.66
CA VAL A 138 -1.80 -17.62 -2.69
C VAL A 138 -1.28 -16.95 -1.42
N LYS A 139 -0.39 -15.94 -1.54
CA LYS A 139 0.14 -15.18 -0.40
C LYS A 139 -0.98 -14.56 0.45
N LEU A 140 -1.95 -13.91 -0.19
CA LEU A 140 -3.05 -13.23 0.50
C LEU A 140 -3.98 -14.22 1.23
N LEU A 141 -4.31 -15.34 0.59
CA LEU A 141 -5.11 -16.40 1.18
C LEU A 141 -4.39 -17.09 2.34
N LEU A 142 -3.08 -17.33 2.23
CA LEU A 142 -2.26 -17.87 3.33
C LEU A 142 -2.17 -16.92 4.52
N LYS A 143 -2.05 -15.60 4.29
CA LYS A 143 -2.14 -14.61 5.37
C LYS A 143 -3.49 -14.62 6.06
N TYR A 144 -4.58 -14.77 5.30
CA TYR A 144 -5.91 -14.90 5.88
C TYR A 144 -6.04 -16.16 6.73
N LEU A 145 -5.55 -17.31 6.23
CA LEU A 145 -5.47 -18.55 6.99
C LEU A 145 -4.64 -18.38 8.27
N ALA A 146 -3.48 -17.73 8.17
CA ALA A 146 -2.59 -17.45 9.29
C ALA A 146 -3.25 -16.54 10.35
N CYS A 147 -4.05 -15.55 9.95
CA CYS A 147 -4.83 -14.75 10.90
C CYS A 147 -5.88 -15.57 11.67
N MET A 148 -6.24 -16.76 11.19
CA MET A 148 -7.18 -17.68 11.84
C MET A 148 -6.48 -18.81 12.62
N GLN A 149 -5.14 -18.75 12.79
CA GLN A 149 -4.33 -19.80 13.42
C GLN A 149 -4.84 -20.26 14.79
N SER A 150 -5.40 -19.36 15.60
CA SER A 150 -5.94 -19.69 16.93
C SER A 150 -7.12 -20.67 16.88
N CYS A 151 -7.83 -20.75 15.75
CA CYS A 151 -8.98 -21.62 15.52
C CYS A 151 -8.63 -22.92 14.78
N LEU A 152 -7.35 -23.19 14.54
CA LEU A 152 -6.91 -24.41 13.85
C LEU A 152 -6.46 -25.48 14.84
N GLU A 153 -6.72 -26.74 14.51
CA GLU A 153 -6.22 -27.91 15.22
C GLU A 153 -4.72 -28.16 14.93
N GLU A 154 -4.09 -28.97 15.78
CA GLU A 154 -2.70 -29.40 15.64
C GLU A 154 -1.72 -28.24 15.44
N ASN A 155 -0.95 -28.26 14.36
CA ASN A 155 0.03 -27.24 13.97
C ASN A 155 -0.56 -26.15 13.03
N GLY A 156 -1.86 -26.18 12.75
CA GLY A 156 -2.54 -25.19 11.91
C GLY A 156 -1.92 -25.02 10.52
N VAL A 157 -1.47 -23.80 10.18
CA VAL A 157 -0.93 -23.49 8.84
C VAL A 157 0.48 -24.06 8.59
N PHE A 158 1.25 -24.38 9.63
CA PHE A 158 2.66 -24.74 9.49
C PHE A 158 2.94 -25.98 8.60
N PRO A 159 2.18 -27.09 8.66
CA PRO A 159 2.40 -28.22 7.75
C PRO A 159 2.30 -27.86 6.27
N LEU A 160 1.38 -26.96 5.91
CA LEU A 160 1.26 -26.45 4.55
C LEU A 160 2.46 -25.59 4.15
N LEU A 161 2.96 -24.75 5.08
CA LEU A 161 4.17 -23.97 4.84
C LEU A 161 5.42 -24.85 4.69
N GLU A 162 5.50 -25.95 5.43
CA GLU A 162 6.57 -26.94 5.27
C GLU A 162 6.48 -27.62 3.89
N GLU A 163 5.30 -28.01 3.43
CA GLU A 163 5.13 -28.61 2.11
C GLU A 163 5.51 -27.61 0.98
N LEU A 164 5.12 -26.33 1.12
CA LEU A 164 5.54 -25.26 0.21
C LEU A 164 7.07 -25.09 0.21
N PHE A 165 7.72 -25.17 1.38
CA PHE A 165 9.17 -25.10 1.48
C PHE A 165 9.84 -26.29 0.78
N MET A 166 9.34 -27.51 0.97
CA MET A 166 9.88 -28.69 0.29
C MET A 166 9.84 -28.51 -1.24
N ARG A 167 8.75 -27.95 -1.77
CA ARG A 167 8.68 -27.60 -3.20
C ARG A 167 9.67 -26.51 -3.60
N ALA A 168 9.83 -25.48 -2.80
CA ALA A 168 10.81 -24.44 -3.06
C ALA A 168 12.24 -24.99 -3.10
N ALA A 169 12.57 -25.90 -2.19
CA ALA A 169 13.87 -26.56 -2.12
C ALA A 169 14.11 -27.49 -3.33
N ASP A 170 13.11 -28.25 -3.75
CA ASP A 170 13.19 -29.09 -4.96
C ASP A 170 13.48 -28.23 -6.21
N LEU A 171 12.79 -27.09 -6.35
CA LEU A 171 12.97 -26.15 -7.46
C LEU A 171 14.37 -25.52 -7.46
N GLN A 172 14.83 -25.03 -6.30
CA GLN A 172 16.16 -24.41 -6.19
C GLN A 172 17.30 -25.43 -6.37
N THR A 173 17.09 -26.69 -5.97
CA THR A 173 18.05 -27.76 -6.22
C THR A 173 18.13 -28.11 -7.71
N ALA A 174 17.01 -28.04 -8.43
CA ALA A 174 16.97 -28.27 -9.86
C ALA A 174 17.59 -27.13 -10.66
N SER A 175 17.42 -25.88 -10.21
CA SER A 175 17.98 -24.68 -10.83
C SER A 175 18.15 -23.58 -9.79
N SER A 176 19.38 -23.12 -9.56
CA SER A 176 19.67 -22.00 -8.65
C SER A 176 19.10 -20.65 -9.12
N ASP A 177 18.72 -20.57 -10.40
CA ASP A 177 18.10 -19.39 -11.01
C ASP A 177 16.55 -19.42 -10.94
N ASP A 178 15.97 -20.34 -10.17
CA ASP A 178 14.52 -20.47 -10.07
C ASP A 178 13.89 -19.35 -9.22
N VAL A 179 13.11 -18.51 -9.90
CA VAL A 179 12.38 -17.40 -9.27
C VAL A 179 11.16 -17.85 -8.46
N ILE A 180 10.59 -19.03 -8.75
CA ILE A 180 9.39 -19.54 -8.07
C ILE A 180 9.76 -20.03 -6.67
N GLY A 181 10.86 -20.76 -6.51
CA GLY A 181 11.36 -21.21 -5.21
C GLY A 181 11.62 -20.04 -4.28
N THR A 182 12.25 -18.98 -4.79
CA THR A 182 12.47 -17.74 -4.02
C THR A 182 11.15 -17.04 -3.68
N GLU A 183 10.17 -17.00 -4.60
CA GLU A 183 8.83 -16.46 -4.34
C GLU A 183 8.09 -17.24 -3.26
N LEU A 184 8.14 -18.58 -3.29
CA LEU A 184 7.53 -19.45 -2.28
C LEU A 184 8.13 -19.20 -0.89
N VAL A 185 9.46 -19.08 -0.79
CA VAL A 185 10.13 -18.74 0.48
C VAL A 185 9.69 -17.36 0.96
N LYS A 186 9.60 -16.35 0.08
CA LYS A 186 9.07 -15.03 0.44
C LYS A 186 7.64 -15.11 0.96
N ILE A 187 6.77 -15.91 0.34
CA ILE A 187 5.38 -16.12 0.79
C ILE A 187 5.35 -16.74 2.19
N ILE A 188 6.19 -17.75 2.44
CA ILE A 188 6.31 -18.39 3.76
C ILE A 188 6.73 -17.37 4.82
N LEU A 189 7.80 -16.62 4.56
CA LEU A 189 8.32 -15.61 5.49
C LEU A 189 7.30 -14.49 5.75
N LEU A 190 6.50 -14.09 4.75
CA LEU A 190 5.43 -13.10 4.92
C LEU A 190 4.19 -13.65 5.63
N THR A 191 4.03 -14.97 5.72
CA THR A 191 2.89 -15.63 6.38
C THR A 191 3.14 -15.85 7.87
N ILE A 192 4.37 -16.24 8.25
CA ILE A 192 4.75 -16.56 9.65
C ILE A 192 4.35 -15.45 10.64
N PRO A 193 4.63 -14.14 10.39
CA PRO A 193 4.24 -13.06 11.29
C PRO A 193 2.75 -13.02 11.63
N TYR A 194 1.88 -13.27 10.65
CA TYR A 194 0.43 -13.24 10.88
C TYR A 194 -0.02 -14.43 11.74
N ALA A 195 0.57 -15.61 11.54
CA ALA A 195 0.28 -16.80 12.35
C ALA A 195 0.71 -16.60 13.81
N MET A 196 1.91 -16.04 14.02
CA MET A 196 2.45 -15.74 15.35
C MET A 196 1.68 -14.61 16.05
N ALA A 197 1.18 -13.62 15.29
CA ALA A 197 0.30 -12.57 15.84
C ALA A 197 -1.07 -13.11 16.27
N ALA A 198 -1.61 -14.09 15.54
CA ALA A 198 -2.91 -14.71 15.80
C ALA A 198 -2.89 -15.70 16.97
N ALA A 199 -1.77 -16.39 17.19
CA ALA A 199 -1.60 -17.33 18.31
C ALA A 199 -0.33 -17.03 19.13
N PRO A 200 -0.33 -15.96 19.94
CA PRO A 200 0.88 -15.48 20.61
C PRO A 200 1.43 -16.51 21.60
N GLY A 201 2.75 -16.71 21.59
CA GLY A 201 3.44 -17.67 22.46
C GLY A 201 3.22 -19.15 22.10
N GLN A 202 2.38 -19.46 21.10
CA GLN A 202 2.22 -20.79 20.54
C GLN A 202 3.05 -20.93 19.26
N PHE A 203 3.36 -22.16 18.86
CA PHE A 203 4.04 -22.50 17.61
C PHE A 203 5.44 -21.90 17.41
N THR A 204 6.09 -21.43 18.48
CA THR A 204 7.42 -20.81 18.41
C THR A 204 8.48 -21.77 17.88
N GLN A 205 8.39 -23.06 18.22
CA GLN A 205 9.32 -24.08 17.71
C GLN A 205 9.13 -24.29 16.20
N GLN A 206 7.88 -24.45 15.75
CA GLN A 206 7.53 -24.63 14.35
C GLN A 206 7.99 -23.45 13.49
N ALA A 207 7.83 -22.22 13.99
CA ALA A 207 8.34 -21.02 13.33
C ALA A 207 9.87 -21.01 13.26
N THR A 208 10.57 -21.37 14.34
CA THR A 208 12.04 -21.48 14.35
C THR A 208 12.53 -22.53 13.37
N ASP A 209 12.00 -23.76 13.41
CA ASP A 209 12.41 -24.86 12.55
C ASP A 209 12.21 -24.50 11.06
N LEU A 210 11.09 -23.85 10.73
CA LEU A 210 10.81 -23.41 9.38
C LEU A 210 11.73 -22.27 8.93
N MET A 211 12.06 -21.33 9.83
CA MET A 211 13.02 -20.26 9.52
C MET A 211 14.45 -20.79 9.33
N GLU A 212 14.87 -21.82 10.07
CA GLU A 212 16.16 -22.48 9.85
C GLU A 212 16.22 -23.14 8.48
N LYS A 213 15.14 -23.78 8.05
CA LYS A 213 15.00 -24.36 6.70
C LYS A 213 15.06 -23.28 5.61
N THR A 214 14.29 -22.20 5.74
CA THR A 214 14.21 -21.14 4.73
C THR A 214 15.50 -20.35 4.58
N ASP A 215 16.33 -20.29 5.63
CA ASP A 215 17.61 -19.57 5.62
C ASP A 215 18.54 -20.05 4.50
N VAL A 216 18.53 -21.36 4.19
CA VAL A 216 19.34 -21.96 3.13
C VAL A 216 19.08 -21.32 1.77
N ILE A 217 17.83 -20.96 1.47
CA ILE A 217 17.45 -20.31 0.21
C ILE A 217 17.50 -18.79 0.35
N ALA A 218 17.04 -18.23 1.47
CA ALA A 218 16.92 -16.79 1.65
C ALA A 218 18.28 -16.08 1.77
N SER A 219 19.31 -16.76 2.29
CA SER A 219 20.65 -16.20 2.47
C SER A 219 21.51 -16.24 1.20
N GLU A 220 21.09 -16.94 0.15
CA GLU A 220 21.78 -16.94 -1.14
C GLU A 220 21.22 -15.84 -2.06
N PRO A 221 22.05 -14.91 -2.56
CA PRO A 221 21.61 -13.90 -3.50
C PRO A 221 21.29 -14.54 -4.86
N HIS A 222 20.12 -14.23 -5.42
CA HIS A 222 19.74 -14.72 -6.74
C HIS A 222 20.63 -14.08 -7.82
N ALA A 223 20.99 -14.84 -8.86
CA ALA A 223 21.78 -14.36 -10.00
C ALA A 223 21.28 -13.06 -10.66
N LEU A 224 19.97 -12.78 -10.62
CA LEU A 224 19.37 -11.59 -11.21
C LEU A 224 19.32 -10.38 -10.25
N GLN A 225 19.71 -10.54 -8.99
CA GLN A 225 19.63 -9.47 -7.97
C GLN A 225 20.43 -8.22 -8.37
N ALA A 226 21.63 -8.39 -8.92
CA ALA A 226 22.45 -7.27 -9.36
C ALA A 226 21.82 -6.45 -10.50
N LEU A 227 20.95 -7.08 -11.32
CA LEU A 227 20.27 -6.42 -12.44
C LEU A 227 19.06 -5.58 -12.02
N VAL A 228 18.60 -5.77 -10.79
CA VAL A 228 17.45 -5.03 -10.22
C VAL A 228 17.88 -4.05 -9.15
N ASP A 229 19.19 -3.81 -8.99
CA ASP A 229 19.70 -2.79 -8.08
C ASP A 229 19.36 -1.39 -8.60
N PRO A 230 18.63 -0.57 -7.81
CA PRO A 230 18.27 0.79 -8.20
C PRO A 230 19.45 1.76 -8.22
N PHE A 231 20.59 1.39 -7.64
CA PHE A 231 21.78 2.24 -7.58
C PHE A 231 23.03 1.58 -8.15
N HIS A 232 23.86 2.40 -8.79
CA HIS A 232 25.23 2.05 -9.13
C HIS A 232 26.15 2.26 -7.92
N PRO A 233 27.21 1.43 -7.77
CA PRO A 233 28.21 1.62 -6.73
C PRO A 233 28.97 2.95 -6.92
N GLU A 234 29.36 3.58 -5.82
CA GLU A 234 30.06 4.87 -5.81
C GLU A 234 31.54 4.64 -5.47
N GLY A 235 32.39 4.57 -6.49
CA GLY A 235 33.82 4.29 -6.29
C GLY A 235 34.08 2.88 -5.76
N GLN A 236 34.54 2.76 -4.51
CA GLN A 236 34.73 1.48 -3.81
C GLN A 236 33.56 1.11 -2.89
N ASP A 237 32.61 2.03 -2.69
CA ASP A 237 31.45 1.78 -1.82
C ASP A 237 30.38 1.00 -2.59
N GLU A 238 29.94 -0.12 -2.01
CA GLU A 238 28.83 -0.91 -2.55
C GLU A 238 27.52 -0.11 -2.54
N SER A 239 26.60 -0.46 -3.45
CA SER A 239 25.25 0.10 -3.40
C SER A 239 24.58 -0.28 -2.07
N PRO A 240 23.94 0.67 -1.35
CA PRO A 240 23.10 0.39 -0.19
C PRO A 240 22.00 -0.64 -0.47
N ALA A 241 21.53 -0.73 -1.72
CA ALA A 241 20.54 -1.71 -2.16
C ALA A 241 21.16 -3.01 -2.71
N ALA A 242 22.44 -3.02 -3.11
CA ALA A 242 23.15 -4.24 -3.53
C ALA A 242 23.23 -5.28 -2.40
N SER A 243 23.26 -4.81 -1.14
CA SER A 243 23.66 -5.64 -0.01
C SER A 243 22.64 -6.72 0.38
N MET A 244 21.33 -6.57 0.10
CA MET A 244 20.30 -7.49 0.60
C MET A 244 19.06 -7.60 -0.32
N SER A 245 18.75 -8.81 -0.78
CA SER A 245 17.44 -9.12 -1.36
C SER A 245 16.33 -8.96 -0.31
N LEU A 246 15.09 -8.74 -0.74
CA LEU A 246 13.93 -8.68 0.15
C LEU A 246 13.76 -10.00 0.93
N CYS A 247 14.06 -11.14 0.32
CA CYS A 247 13.99 -12.44 0.98
C CYS A 247 15.01 -12.55 2.13
N MET A 248 16.26 -12.16 1.88
CA MET A 248 17.31 -12.12 2.90
C MET A 248 16.97 -11.11 4.01
N LEU A 249 16.40 -9.97 3.64
CA LEU A 249 15.96 -8.95 4.58
C LEU A 249 14.86 -9.46 5.51
N LEU A 250 13.82 -10.09 4.95
CA LEU A 250 12.74 -10.72 5.70
C LEU A 250 13.28 -11.79 6.65
N GLN A 251 14.17 -12.65 6.18
CA GLN A 251 14.79 -13.71 6.99
C GLN A 251 15.49 -13.13 8.23
N LYS A 252 16.36 -12.13 8.08
CA LYS A 252 17.06 -11.49 9.20
C LYS A 252 16.14 -10.72 10.13
N GLN A 253 15.15 -10.01 9.58
CA GLN A 253 14.15 -9.29 10.36
C GLN A 253 13.33 -10.24 11.23
N LEU A 254 12.91 -11.38 10.68
CA LEU A 254 12.15 -12.41 11.39
C LEU A 254 12.95 -13.07 12.50
N GLN A 255 14.22 -13.43 12.25
CA GLN A 255 15.11 -13.94 13.28
C GLN A 255 15.28 -12.93 14.44
N THR A 256 15.41 -11.64 14.10
CA THR A 256 15.47 -10.56 15.10
C THR A 256 14.17 -10.45 15.88
N GLU A 257 13.02 -10.53 15.21
CA GLU A 257 11.71 -10.46 15.84
C GLU A 257 11.42 -11.67 16.75
N ALA A 258 11.84 -12.87 16.33
CA ALA A 258 11.75 -14.09 17.12
C ALA A 258 12.57 -13.97 18.42
N SER A 259 13.76 -13.36 18.37
CA SER A 259 14.58 -13.10 19.57
C SER A 259 13.91 -12.16 20.58
N LYS A 260 12.97 -11.32 20.12
CA LYS A 260 12.16 -10.41 20.95
C LYS A 260 10.84 -11.05 21.41
N GLY A 261 10.60 -12.32 21.10
CA GLY A 261 9.39 -13.03 21.50
C GLY A 261 8.16 -12.72 20.65
N TRP A 262 8.34 -12.35 19.37
CA TRP A 262 7.23 -12.11 18.43
C TRP A 262 6.28 -10.99 18.87
N GLU A 263 6.84 -9.83 19.26
CA GLU A 263 6.07 -8.65 19.63
C GLU A 263 5.14 -8.20 18.50
N LEU A 264 5.67 -8.17 17.26
CA LEU A 264 4.95 -7.88 16.02
C LEU A 264 4.10 -6.61 16.14
N ALA A 265 4.71 -5.57 16.72
CA ALA A 265 4.03 -4.37 17.19
C ALA A 265 3.24 -3.61 16.12
N CYS A 266 3.49 -3.84 14.83
CA CYS A 266 2.78 -3.19 13.74
C CYS A 266 1.53 -3.94 13.25
N ILE A 267 1.42 -5.26 13.50
CA ILE A 267 0.30 -6.07 13.02
C ILE A 267 -0.92 -5.83 13.93
N PRO A 268 -2.08 -5.41 13.38
CA PRO A 268 -3.28 -5.25 14.18
C PRO A 268 -3.77 -6.62 14.67
N ARG A 269 -4.28 -6.68 15.89
CA ARG A 269 -4.83 -7.91 16.49
C ARG A 269 -6.33 -7.73 16.78
N PRO A 270 -7.18 -7.65 15.75
CA PRO A 270 -8.62 -7.35 15.90
C PRO A 270 -9.44 -8.49 16.55
N TRP A 271 -8.79 -9.50 17.11
CA TRP A 271 -9.36 -10.54 17.96
C TRP A 271 -8.99 -10.36 19.45
N ILE A 272 -8.19 -9.33 19.79
CA ILE A 272 -7.95 -8.91 21.18
C ILE A 272 -8.93 -7.78 21.47
N MET A 273 -10.02 -8.14 22.13
CA MET A 273 -11.13 -7.23 22.40
C MET A 273 -10.86 -6.35 23.62
N GLY A 274 -11.43 -5.15 23.62
CA GLY A 274 -11.30 -4.22 24.73
C GLY A 274 -12.07 -4.67 25.98
N PRO A 275 -11.89 -4.00 27.13
CA PRO A 275 -12.62 -4.31 28.36
C PRO A 275 -14.14 -4.26 28.21
N GLU A 276 -14.64 -3.43 27.29
CA GLU A 276 -16.07 -3.28 27.00
C GLU A 276 -16.69 -4.54 26.36
N GLU A 277 -15.87 -5.43 25.79
CA GLU A 277 -16.27 -6.64 25.04
C GLU A 277 -15.72 -7.92 25.70
N ALA A 278 -15.49 -7.88 27.02
CA ALA A 278 -14.89 -8.98 27.78
C ALA A 278 -15.61 -10.33 27.60
N GLU A 279 -16.93 -10.34 27.45
CA GLU A 279 -17.70 -11.57 27.17
C GLU A 279 -17.31 -12.21 25.82
N VAL A 280 -17.06 -11.39 24.80
CA VAL A 280 -16.59 -11.88 23.49
C VAL A 280 -15.17 -12.43 23.63
N GLN A 281 -14.30 -11.75 24.40
CA GLN A 281 -12.93 -12.21 24.65
C GLN A 281 -12.89 -13.58 25.34
N GLU A 282 -13.78 -13.82 26.32
CA GLU A 282 -13.88 -15.11 27.02
C GLU A 282 -14.33 -16.24 26.08
N LYS A 283 -15.31 -15.95 25.22
CA LYS A 283 -15.78 -16.88 24.18
C LYS A 283 -14.70 -17.18 23.14
N LEU A 284 -13.88 -16.20 22.78
CA LEU A 284 -12.75 -16.38 21.87
C LEU A 284 -11.67 -17.30 22.46
N ALA A 285 -11.41 -17.20 23.77
CA ALA A 285 -10.43 -18.06 24.45
C ALA A 285 -10.83 -19.56 24.48
N THR A 286 -12.14 -19.84 24.37
CA THR A 286 -12.72 -21.19 24.37
C THR A 286 -13.32 -21.58 23.01
N ALA A 287 -12.98 -20.83 21.96
CA ALA A 287 -13.51 -21.04 20.62
C ALA A 287 -13.18 -22.45 20.10
N PRO A 288 -14.11 -23.11 19.38
CA PRO A 288 -13.86 -24.41 18.82
C PRO A 288 -12.75 -24.34 17.77
N LYS A 289 -11.89 -25.35 17.78
CA LYS A 289 -10.83 -25.54 16.80
C LYS A 289 -11.33 -26.43 15.67
N HIS A 290 -10.72 -26.26 14.50
CA HIS A 290 -11.11 -26.93 13.27
C HIS A 290 -9.90 -27.57 12.60
N ALA A 291 -10.09 -28.78 12.08
CA ALA A 291 -9.12 -29.40 11.19
C ALA A 291 -9.01 -28.59 9.89
N LEU A 292 -7.78 -28.35 9.44
CA LEU A 292 -7.54 -27.73 8.14
C LEU A 292 -7.85 -28.77 7.04
N PRO A 293 -8.73 -28.47 6.06
CA PRO A 293 -8.93 -29.35 4.91
C PRO A 293 -7.62 -29.57 4.16
N ALA A 294 -7.42 -30.77 3.61
CA ALA A 294 -6.22 -31.08 2.83
C ALA A 294 -6.12 -30.15 1.62
N ILE A 295 -4.94 -29.53 1.44
CA ILE A 295 -4.61 -28.67 0.31
C ILE A 295 -3.50 -29.37 -0.46
N THR A 296 -3.77 -29.74 -1.71
CA THR A 296 -2.78 -30.46 -2.51
C THR A 296 -1.85 -29.47 -3.20
N ILE A 297 -0.54 -29.60 -3.02
CA ILE A 297 0.43 -28.81 -3.78
C ILE A 297 0.79 -29.56 -5.07
N PRO A 298 0.49 -29.02 -6.26
CA PRO A 298 0.86 -29.63 -7.54
C PRO A 298 2.36 -29.94 -7.62
N ALA A 299 2.71 -31.07 -8.23
CA ALA A 299 4.10 -31.49 -8.37
C ALA A 299 4.91 -30.58 -9.31
N THR A 300 4.24 -29.93 -10.27
CA THR A 300 4.87 -28.98 -11.19
C THR A 300 4.41 -27.57 -10.85
N ALA A 301 5.33 -26.72 -10.43
CA ALA A 301 5.06 -25.31 -10.24
C ALA A 301 4.97 -24.61 -11.60
N ILE A 302 3.96 -23.77 -11.77
CA ILE A 302 3.72 -23.03 -13.01
C ILE A 302 4.11 -21.57 -12.79
N ALA A 303 4.92 -21.02 -13.71
CA ALA A 303 5.11 -19.59 -13.81
C ALA A 303 3.78 -18.95 -14.23
N GLY A 304 3.12 -18.25 -13.31
CA GLY A 304 1.85 -17.59 -13.56
C GLY A 304 1.96 -16.39 -14.51
N PRO A 305 0.86 -15.66 -14.72
CA PRO A 305 0.82 -14.53 -15.64
C PRO A 305 1.68 -13.34 -15.19
N ARG A 306 1.98 -13.25 -13.89
CA ARG A 306 2.87 -12.23 -13.30
C ARG A 306 4.30 -12.73 -13.36
N LEU A 307 5.16 -11.95 -14.03
CA LEU A 307 6.60 -12.22 -14.03
C LEU A 307 7.16 -12.05 -12.61
N LEU A 308 7.97 -13.00 -12.20
CA LEU A 308 8.67 -13.00 -10.92
C LEU A 308 10.12 -12.57 -11.13
N PHE A 309 10.61 -11.68 -10.29
CA PHE A 309 11.98 -11.23 -10.25
C PHE A 309 12.42 -11.09 -8.79
N PRO A 310 13.72 -11.18 -8.49
CA PRO A 310 14.22 -10.78 -7.19
C PRO A 310 13.78 -9.36 -6.86
N GLU A 311 13.32 -9.15 -5.64
CA GLU A 311 12.94 -7.84 -5.14
C GLU A 311 14.02 -7.33 -4.19
N VAL A 312 14.27 -6.02 -4.24
CA VAL A 312 15.21 -5.33 -3.35
C VAL A 312 14.48 -4.28 -2.54
N HIS A 313 14.97 -4.01 -1.33
CA HIS A 313 14.41 -2.95 -0.51
C HIS A 313 14.78 -1.58 -1.08
N TYR A 314 13.77 -0.76 -1.36
CA TYR A 314 13.94 0.61 -1.84
C TYR A 314 13.16 1.59 -0.96
N SER A 315 13.81 2.69 -0.59
CA SER A 315 13.18 3.78 0.13
C SER A 315 13.72 5.14 -0.32
N VAL A 316 12.81 6.11 -0.47
CA VAL A 316 13.13 7.52 -0.76
C VAL A 316 13.34 8.35 0.51
N TYR A 317 13.34 7.70 1.68
CA TYR A 317 13.56 8.32 2.99
C TYR A 317 14.79 7.76 3.71
N SER A 318 15.64 7.01 3.02
CA SER A 318 16.90 6.51 3.58
C SER A 318 17.89 7.63 3.91
N GLY A 319 18.66 7.46 4.99
CA GLY A 319 19.72 8.39 5.37
C GLY A 319 19.23 9.74 5.90
N GLN A 320 18.08 9.75 6.58
CA GLN A 320 17.56 10.91 7.29
C GLN A 320 18.03 10.91 8.76
N ASP A 321 18.14 12.09 9.36
CA ASP A 321 18.49 12.24 10.80
C ASP A 321 17.45 11.60 11.74
N VAL A 322 16.20 11.55 11.31
CA VAL A 322 15.08 10.98 12.06
C VAL A 322 14.36 9.97 11.18
N GLU A 323 14.15 8.77 11.72
CA GLU A 323 13.46 7.69 11.02
C GLU A 323 11.97 7.99 10.90
N SER A 324 11.57 8.55 9.76
CA SER A 324 10.17 8.83 9.45
C SER A 324 9.43 7.66 8.80
N VAL A 325 10.17 6.62 8.42
CA VAL A 325 9.65 5.32 7.95
C VAL A 325 10.33 4.20 8.74
N PRO A 326 9.74 2.99 8.82
CA PRO A 326 10.37 1.88 9.50
C PRO A 326 11.75 1.56 8.90
N PRO A 327 12.81 1.40 9.71
CA PRO A 327 14.13 1.09 9.21
C PRO A 327 14.20 -0.34 8.67
N PRO A 328 15.13 -0.66 7.74
CA PRO A 328 15.29 -2.02 7.21
C PRO A 328 15.60 -3.08 8.27
N SER A 329 16.09 -2.69 9.45
CA SER A 329 16.29 -3.61 10.58
C SER A 329 14.98 -4.06 11.24
N SER A 330 13.87 -3.36 11.01
CA SER A 330 12.55 -3.67 11.57
C SER A 330 11.71 -4.48 10.60
N ILE A 331 11.09 -5.57 11.07
CA ILE A 331 10.13 -6.36 10.28
C ILE A 331 8.94 -5.52 9.78
N ALA A 332 8.61 -4.42 10.49
CA ALA A 332 7.56 -3.50 10.09
C ALA A 332 7.83 -2.88 8.70
N ALA A 333 9.09 -2.67 8.32
CA ALA A 333 9.46 -2.14 7.01
C ALA A 333 8.94 -3.05 5.88
N SER A 334 9.11 -4.36 6.03
CA SER A 334 8.71 -5.33 5.00
C SER A 334 7.22 -5.64 5.05
N LEU A 335 6.63 -5.81 6.25
CA LEU A 335 5.21 -6.13 6.39
C LEU A 335 4.29 -5.01 5.93
N ILE A 336 4.60 -3.77 6.31
CA ILE A 336 3.81 -2.60 5.89
C ILE A 336 4.01 -2.40 4.39
N ARG A 337 5.25 -2.49 3.88
CA ARG A 337 5.53 -2.35 2.44
C ARG A 337 4.75 -3.36 1.61
N ASP A 338 4.76 -4.63 2.02
CA ASP A 338 4.09 -5.71 1.28
C ASP A 338 2.56 -5.51 1.22
N ALA A 339 1.92 -5.16 2.34
CA ALA A 339 0.48 -4.88 2.37
C ALA A 339 0.09 -3.67 1.51
N LEU A 340 0.93 -2.62 1.50
CA LEU A 340 0.70 -1.45 0.66
C LEU A 340 0.95 -1.73 -0.82
N ALA A 341 1.99 -2.49 -1.16
CA ALA A 341 2.30 -2.89 -2.54
C ALA A 341 1.14 -3.70 -3.15
N ASP A 342 0.61 -4.69 -2.43
CA ASP A 342 -0.54 -5.46 -2.90
C ASP A 342 -1.76 -4.53 -3.07
N SER A 343 -2.05 -3.65 -2.11
CA SER A 343 -3.18 -2.72 -2.20
C SER A 343 -3.06 -1.77 -3.39
N ILE A 344 -1.87 -1.22 -3.64
CA ILE A 344 -1.59 -0.33 -4.78
C ILE A 344 -1.82 -1.05 -6.10
N ASN A 345 -1.35 -2.29 -6.22
CA ASN A 345 -1.35 -3.01 -7.48
C ASN A 345 -2.69 -3.71 -7.77
N VAL A 346 -3.39 -4.19 -6.75
CA VAL A 346 -4.72 -4.81 -6.90
C VAL A 346 -5.76 -3.76 -7.26
N LEU A 347 -5.75 -2.60 -6.59
CA LEU A 347 -6.72 -1.52 -6.82
C LEU A 347 -6.35 -0.58 -7.97
N HIS A 348 -5.47 -0.99 -8.87
CA HIS A 348 -4.94 -0.13 -9.95
C HIS A 348 -6.00 0.46 -10.89
N PHE A 349 -7.15 -0.21 -11.00
CA PHE A 349 -8.29 0.26 -11.78
C PHE A 349 -8.97 1.51 -11.18
N ASN A 350 -8.73 1.84 -9.91
CA ASN A 350 -9.36 2.97 -9.23
C ASN A 350 -8.40 3.76 -8.33
N ARG A 351 -7.62 4.65 -8.96
CA ARG A 351 -6.66 5.53 -8.26
C ARG A 351 -7.25 6.34 -7.09
N ASN A 352 -8.53 6.71 -7.13
CA ASN A 352 -9.14 7.50 -6.05
C ASN A 352 -9.31 6.66 -4.78
N VAL A 353 -9.71 5.40 -4.95
CA VAL A 353 -9.85 4.44 -3.85
C VAL A 353 -8.47 4.06 -3.34
N THR A 354 -7.51 3.76 -4.21
CA THR A 354 -6.11 3.50 -3.81
C THR A 354 -5.55 4.65 -2.99
N ALA A 355 -5.67 5.89 -3.47
CA ALA A 355 -5.17 7.06 -2.75
C ALA A 355 -5.84 7.22 -1.38
N ARG A 356 -7.15 6.96 -1.26
CA ARG A 356 -7.85 6.99 0.03
C ARG A 356 -7.29 5.95 1.00
N PHE A 357 -7.17 4.68 0.58
CA PHE A 357 -6.57 3.63 1.42
C PHE A 357 -5.16 4.01 1.91
N LEU A 358 -4.36 4.60 1.03
CA LEU A 358 -3.02 5.10 1.39
C LEU A 358 -3.03 6.27 2.37
N MET A 359 -4.06 7.12 2.37
CA MET A 359 -4.20 8.20 3.35
C MET A 359 -4.72 7.71 4.70
N ASP A 360 -5.37 6.54 4.71
CA ASP A 360 -5.99 5.93 5.87
C ASP A 360 -5.17 4.75 6.44
N ILE A 361 -3.89 4.62 6.09
CA ILE A 361 -3.07 3.46 6.47
C ILE A 361 -2.99 3.24 7.98
N ASP A 362 -3.01 4.30 8.78
CA ASP A 362 -3.01 4.24 10.24
C ASP A 362 -4.22 3.52 10.84
N SER A 363 -5.31 3.36 10.07
CA SER A 363 -6.51 2.64 10.49
C SER A 363 -6.38 1.11 10.33
N TYR A 364 -5.38 0.65 9.57
CA TYR A 364 -5.21 -0.78 9.23
C TYR A 364 -4.01 -1.43 9.93
N PHE A 365 -3.25 -0.69 10.73
CA PHE A 365 -2.13 -1.21 11.52
C PHE A 365 -2.38 -0.98 13.01
N ALA A 366 -1.58 -1.63 13.86
CA ALA A 366 -1.76 -1.55 15.30
C ALA A 366 -1.58 -0.13 15.85
N ASP A 367 -2.31 0.20 16.91
CA ASP A 367 -2.20 1.49 17.59
C ASP A 367 -0.77 1.76 18.05
N GLY A 368 -0.28 2.97 17.79
CA GLY A 368 1.11 3.36 18.12
C GLY A 368 2.12 3.05 17.02
N THR A 369 1.74 2.37 15.94
CA THR A 369 2.61 2.15 14.76
C THR A 369 3.04 3.47 14.12
N PHE A 370 2.12 4.44 14.02
CA PHE A 370 2.38 5.72 13.37
C PHE A 370 2.14 6.90 14.32
N VAL A 371 2.81 8.02 14.02
CA VAL A 371 2.44 9.32 14.58
C VAL A 371 1.11 9.79 14.00
N LYS A 372 0.49 10.78 14.65
CA LYS A 372 -0.72 11.41 14.12
C LYS A 372 -0.47 11.96 12.72
N ARG A 373 -1.48 11.84 11.85
CA ARG A 373 -1.44 12.41 10.50
C ARG A 373 -1.10 13.90 10.53
N ALA A 374 -0.40 14.34 9.50
CA ALA A 374 0.06 15.72 9.32
C ALA A 374 1.01 16.25 10.43
N THR A 375 1.56 15.41 11.30
CA THR A 375 2.60 15.83 12.26
C THR A 375 3.82 16.37 11.48
N PRO A 376 4.28 17.61 11.72
CA PRO A 376 5.47 18.17 11.08
C PRO A 376 6.72 17.33 11.32
N PHE A 377 7.61 17.25 10.33
CA PHE A 377 8.82 16.42 10.42
C PHE A 377 9.76 16.85 11.56
N ASP A 378 9.89 18.16 11.81
CA ASP A 378 10.75 18.68 12.87
C ASP A 378 10.25 18.32 14.27
N GLU A 379 8.95 18.09 14.44
CA GLU A 379 8.36 17.68 15.72
C GLU A 379 8.67 16.22 16.07
N LEU A 380 9.07 15.39 15.09
CA LEU A 380 9.45 14.00 15.34
C LEU A 380 10.65 13.88 16.28
N ARG A 381 11.56 14.87 16.28
CA ARG A 381 12.72 14.93 17.20
C ARG A 381 12.32 15.07 18.66
N ASN A 382 11.12 15.59 18.91
CA ASN A 382 10.59 15.84 20.25
C ASN A 382 9.77 14.65 20.76
N MET A 383 9.66 13.57 19.99
CA MET A 383 8.95 12.37 20.40
C MET A 383 9.70 11.69 21.55
N GLY A 384 8.96 11.31 22.59
CA GLY A 384 9.54 10.63 23.76
C GLY A 384 10.14 9.26 23.38
N PRO A 385 11.08 8.75 24.19
CA PRO A 385 11.70 7.45 23.96
C PRO A 385 10.64 6.34 23.91
N GLY A 386 10.77 5.42 22.95
CA GLY A 386 9.85 4.29 22.76
C GLY A 386 8.55 4.61 22.02
N LYS A 387 8.33 5.86 21.59
CA LYS A 387 7.22 6.19 20.68
C LYS A 387 7.68 6.12 19.23
N SER A 388 6.81 5.64 18.36
CA SER A 388 7.05 5.68 16.92
C SER A 388 7.23 7.11 16.42
N THR A 389 8.18 7.29 15.51
CA THR A 389 8.39 8.51 14.72
C THR A 389 7.89 8.35 13.28
N TRP A 390 7.27 7.20 12.96
CA TRP A 390 6.91 6.86 11.60
C TRP A 390 5.68 7.65 11.16
N LYS A 391 5.82 8.37 10.04
CA LYS A 391 4.77 9.17 9.45
C LYS A 391 3.97 8.32 8.47
N PRO A 392 2.63 8.26 8.59
CA PRO A 392 1.83 7.46 7.67
C PRO A 392 1.94 7.98 6.24
N GLU A 393 2.09 9.30 6.06
CA GLU A 393 2.27 9.92 4.74
C GLU A 393 3.57 9.50 4.06
N ASP A 394 4.66 9.45 4.83
CA ASP A 394 5.97 9.08 4.29
C ASP A 394 5.95 7.62 3.89
N VAL A 395 5.43 6.73 4.74
CA VAL A 395 5.31 5.31 4.45
C VAL A 395 4.46 5.04 3.19
N ALA A 396 3.36 5.79 3.02
CA ALA A 396 2.52 5.71 1.82
C ALA A 396 3.24 6.18 0.56
N VAL A 397 3.90 7.35 0.60
CA VAL A 397 4.68 7.88 -0.53
C VAL A 397 5.82 6.92 -0.89
N ASP A 398 6.52 6.41 0.11
CA ASP A 398 7.61 5.45 -0.05
C ASP A 398 7.14 4.15 -0.73
N ALA A 399 5.94 3.68 -0.39
CA ALA A 399 5.35 2.50 -1.01
C ALA A 399 5.09 2.74 -2.50
N VAL A 400 4.52 3.88 -2.88
CA VAL A 400 4.26 4.18 -4.29
C VAL A 400 5.55 4.31 -5.09
N PHE A 401 6.58 4.95 -4.54
CA PHE A 401 7.88 5.04 -5.20
C PHE A 401 8.58 3.68 -5.34
N SER A 402 8.46 2.79 -4.35
CA SER A 402 9.01 1.44 -4.46
C SER A 402 8.42 0.65 -5.64
N GLN A 403 7.15 0.90 -5.98
CA GLN A 403 6.49 0.26 -7.13
C GLN A 403 6.83 0.97 -8.44
N LEU A 404 6.89 2.30 -8.43
CA LEU A 404 7.29 3.10 -9.60
C LEU A 404 8.73 2.78 -10.05
N PHE A 405 9.62 2.56 -9.08
CA PHE A 405 11.03 2.28 -9.31
C PHE A 405 11.39 0.78 -9.30
N GLN A 406 10.40 -0.09 -9.45
CA GLN A 406 10.65 -1.52 -9.58
C GLN A 406 11.36 -1.83 -10.92
N LEU A 407 12.47 -2.55 -10.85
CA LEU A 407 13.20 -3.09 -12.01
C LEU A 407 12.84 -4.57 -12.21
N PRO A 408 12.84 -5.09 -13.47
CA PRO A 408 13.13 -4.36 -14.72
C PRO A 408 11.98 -3.46 -15.19
N LYS A 409 10.76 -3.69 -14.71
CA LYS A 409 9.57 -2.88 -15.02
C LYS A 409 8.66 -2.76 -13.80
N ALA A 410 7.96 -1.63 -13.71
CA ALA A 410 6.82 -1.52 -12.82
C ALA A 410 5.70 -2.47 -13.27
N GLU A 411 4.90 -2.96 -12.32
CA GLU A 411 3.80 -3.88 -12.61
C GLU A 411 2.74 -3.24 -13.52
N HIS A 412 2.39 -1.99 -13.21
CA HIS A 412 1.41 -1.21 -13.97
C HIS A 412 2.10 -0.11 -14.79
N LYS A 413 1.35 0.50 -15.71
CA LYS A 413 1.83 1.67 -16.47
C LYS A 413 2.27 2.77 -15.50
N VAL A 414 3.46 3.33 -15.68
CA VAL A 414 4.05 4.34 -14.76
C VAL A 414 3.10 5.51 -14.42
N VAL A 415 2.32 5.96 -15.41
CA VAL A 415 1.32 7.04 -15.26
C VAL A 415 0.27 6.76 -14.17
N TYR A 416 -0.02 5.48 -13.89
CA TYR A 416 -0.89 5.09 -12.78
C TYR A 416 -0.33 5.60 -11.45
N TYR A 417 0.92 5.28 -11.14
CA TYR A 417 1.57 5.73 -9.90
C TYR A 417 1.68 7.26 -9.80
N HIS A 418 1.90 7.94 -10.94
CA HIS A 418 1.86 9.42 -10.98
C HIS A 418 0.49 9.94 -10.53
N SER A 419 -0.57 9.30 -11.05
CA SER A 419 -1.94 9.68 -10.74
C SER A 419 -2.33 9.37 -9.29
N VAL A 420 -1.86 8.26 -8.71
CA VAL A 420 -2.07 7.93 -7.29
C VAL A 420 -1.43 8.98 -6.38
N LEU A 421 -0.17 9.35 -6.62
CA LEU A 421 0.51 10.40 -5.84
C LEU A 421 -0.19 11.77 -6.00
N THR A 422 -0.70 12.06 -7.21
CA THR A 422 -1.45 13.28 -7.48
C THR A 422 -2.76 13.31 -6.71
N GLU A 423 -3.55 12.23 -6.72
CA GLU A 423 -4.80 12.15 -5.96
C GLU A 423 -4.55 12.17 -4.44
N ALA A 424 -3.51 11.48 -3.94
CA ALA A 424 -3.11 11.55 -2.54
C ALA A 424 -2.78 12.99 -2.10
N CYS A 425 -2.03 13.73 -2.93
CA CYS A 425 -1.70 15.12 -2.66
C CYS A 425 -2.95 16.04 -2.69
N LYS A 426 -3.94 15.76 -3.54
CA LYS A 426 -5.22 16.49 -3.53
C LYS A 426 -6.07 16.20 -2.29
N LEU A 427 -6.06 14.96 -1.80
CA LEU A 427 -6.82 14.54 -0.62
C LEU A 427 -6.25 15.13 0.68
N ALA A 428 -4.92 15.14 0.83
CA ALA A 428 -4.25 15.58 2.05
C ALA A 428 -3.02 16.48 1.76
N PRO A 429 -3.21 17.67 1.18
CA PRO A 429 -2.11 18.51 0.69
C PRO A 429 -1.15 18.94 1.80
N ALA A 430 -1.67 19.28 2.98
CA ALA A 430 -0.86 19.71 4.12
C ALA A 430 0.09 18.62 4.66
N ALA A 431 -0.26 17.35 4.45
CA ALA A 431 0.50 16.21 4.97
C ALA A 431 1.41 15.60 3.88
N ILE A 432 0.88 15.42 2.67
CA ILE A 432 1.57 14.76 1.55
C ILE A 432 2.55 15.67 0.83
N ALA A 433 2.25 16.97 0.64
CA ALA A 433 3.15 17.85 -0.11
C ALA A 433 4.53 18.01 0.56
N PRO A 434 4.63 18.21 1.90
CA PRO A 434 5.94 18.22 2.57
C PRO A 434 6.68 16.89 2.46
N SER A 435 5.94 15.77 2.51
CA SER A 435 6.48 14.40 2.36
C SER A 435 7.09 14.17 0.99
N LEU A 436 6.35 14.51 -0.08
CA LEU A 436 6.83 14.48 -1.47
C LEU A 436 8.03 15.40 -1.68
N GLY A 437 8.03 16.59 -1.07
CA GLY A 437 9.17 17.49 -1.15
C GLY A 437 10.45 16.88 -0.58
N ARG A 438 10.39 16.07 0.47
CA ARG A 438 11.56 15.33 1.00
C ARG A 438 11.97 14.20 0.06
N ALA A 439 11.02 13.44 -0.47
CA ALA A 439 11.29 12.38 -1.45
C ALA A 439 11.96 12.93 -2.72
N ILE A 440 11.46 14.04 -3.30
CA ILE A 440 12.04 14.69 -4.48
C ILE A 440 13.50 15.09 -4.23
N ARG A 441 13.80 15.68 -3.06
CA ARG A 441 15.17 16.06 -2.70
C ARG A 441 16.08 14.85 -2.56
N TYR A 442 15.58 13.76 -1.97
CA TYR A 442 16.32 12.51 -1.89
C TYR A 442 16.62 11.97 -3.30
N LEU A 443 15.62 11.90 -4.17
CA LEU A 443 15.78 11.41 -5.54
C LEU A 443 16.77 12.26 -6.32
N TYR A 444 16.63 13.60 -6.29
CA TYR A 444 17.52 14.52 -6.96
C TYR A 444 18.98 14.36 -6.52
N ARG A 445 19.23 14.30 -5.21
CA ARG A 445 20.57 14.09 -4.64
C ARG A 445 21.20 12.77 -5.11
N ASN A 446 20.39 11.74 -5.36
CA ASN A 446 20.86 10.42 -5.76
C ASN A 446 20.88 10.18 -7.28
N ILE A 447 20.49 11.15 -8.11
CA ILE A 447 20.51 11.00 -9.58
C ILE A 447 21.86 10.46 -10.10
N PRO A 448 23.03 10.97 -9.66
CA PRO A 448 24.32 10.53 -10.23
C PRO A 448 24.61 9.03 -10.11
N ARG A 449 23.95 8.37 -9.16
CA ARG A 449 24.11 6.95 -8.84
C ARG A 449 22.84 6.14 -9.06
N THR A 450 21.74 6.75 -9.49
CA THR A 450 20.49 6.03 -9.74
C THR A 450 20.56 5.38 -11.12
N ASP A 451 20.00 4.17 -11.26
CA ASP A 451 19.88 3.51 -12.55
C ASP A 451 19.24 4.43 -13.62
N LEU A 452 19.68 4.29 -14.88
CA LEU A 452 19.27 5.18 -15.96
C LEU A 452 17.76 5.12 -16.23
N GLU A 453 17.17 3.92 -16.26
CA GLU A 453 15.72 3.76 -16.47
C GLU A 453 14.93 4.40 -15.32
N LEU A 454 15.41 4.24 -14.09
CA LEU A 454 14.78 4.88 -12.92
C LEU A 454 14.93 6.41 -12.96
N SER A 455 16.06 6.92 -13.44
CA SER A 455 16.28 8.36 -13.64
C SER A 455 15.30 8.95 -14.66
N PHE A 456 15.01 8.23 -15.75
CA PHE A 456 13.96 8.61 -16.71
C PHE A 456 12.56 8.59 -16.08
N ARG A 457 12.21 7.56 -15.29
CA ARG A 457 10.92 7.49 -14.58
C ARG A 457 10.76 8.63 -13.58
N PHE A 458 11.83 8.98 -12.85
CA PHE A 458 11.83 10.11 -11.94
C PHE A 458 11.57 11.41 -12.70
N LEU A 459 12.28 11.64 -13.80
CA LEU A 459 12.13 12.80 -14.65
C LEU A 459 10.69 12.94 -15.20
N ASP A 460 10.13 11.84 -15.72
CA ASP A 460 8.75 11.80 -16.23
C ASP A 460 7.73 12.08 -15.13
N TRP A 461 7.91 11.45 -13.97
CA TRP A 461 7.04 11.66 -12.82
C TRP A 461 7.11 13.10 -12.32
N PHE A 462 8.31 13.65 -12.16
CA PHE A 462 8.53 15.00 -11.62
C PHE A 462 7.85 16.06 -12.51
N ALA A 463 8.12 16.05 -13.81
CA ALA A 463 7.51 17.00 -14.74
C ALA A 463 5.97 16.85 -14.82
N HIS A 464 5.47 15.61 -14.86
CA HIS A 464 4.02 15.36 -14.85
C HIS A 464 3.38 15.83 -13.54
N HIS A 465 4.02 15.58 -12.40
CA HIS A 465 3.54 16.03 -11.09
C HIS A 465 3.45 17.56 -11.05
N LEU A 466 4.52 18.28 -11.41
CA LEU A 466 4.53 19.74 -11.41
C LEU A 466 3.47 20.34 -12.34
N SER A 467 3.21 19.73 -13.50
CA SER A 467 2.14 20.17 -14.40
C SER A 467 0.73 20.16 -13.77
N ASN A 468 0.50 19.28 -12.77
CA ASN A 468 -0.77 19.20 -12.03
C ASN A 468 -0.84 20.21 -10.87
N PHE A 469 0.28 20.82 -10.47
CA PHE A 469 0.39 21.77 -9.35
C PHE A 469 0.93 23.13 -9.81
N GLY A 470 0.64 23.53 -11.05
CA GLY A 470 0.94 24.87 -11.53
C GLY A 470 2.41 25.14 -11.88
N PHE A 471 3.21 24.10 -12.08
CA PHE A 471 4.65 24.18 -12.41
C PHE A 471 5.49 24.88 -11.34
N THR A 472 5.08 24.78 -10.07
CA THR A 472 5.78 25.41 -8.95
C THR A 472 6.68 24.43 -8.21
N TRP A 473 7.98 24.70 -8.22
CA TRP A 473 8.98 24.02 -7.40
C TRP A 473 9.98 25.03 -6.83
N LYS A 474 10.69 24.66 -5.77
CA LYS A 474 11.76 25.47 -5.17
C LYS A 474 13.06 25.36 -5.98
N TRP A 475 13.03 25.75 -7.25
CA TRP A 475 14.16 25.67 -8.18
C TRP A 475 15.45 26.35 -7.69
N ALA A 476 15.34 27.37 -6.83
CA ALA A 476 16.51 28.01 -6.24
C ALA A 476 17.41 27.03 -5.44
N GLU A 477 16.86 25.92 -4.93
CA GLU A 477 17.63 24.89 -4.20
C GLU A 477 18.69 24.20 -5.08
N TRP A 478 18.54 24.21 -6.41
CA TRP A 478 19.41 23.52 -7.36
C TRP A 478 20.09 24.47 -8.36
N ALA A 479 20.07 25.78 -8.09
CA ALA A 479 20.54 26.79 -9.04
C ALA A 479 22.03 26.64 -9.37
N GLU A 480 22.86 26.17 -8.43
CA GLU A 480 24.30 25.98 -8.64
C GLU A 480 24.59 24.91 -9.72
N ASP A 481 23.72 23.90 -9.82
CA ASP A 481 23.87 22.78 -10.76
C ASP A 481 23.64 23.18 -12.23
N THR A 482 23.04 24.35 -12.47
CA THR A 482 22.86 24.91 -13.83
C THR A 482 24.19 25.19 -14.54
N SER A 483 25.25 25.40 -13.75
CA SER A 483 26.60 25.69 -14.23
C SER A 483 27.45 24.45 -14.54
N LEU A 484 26.97 23.25 -14.18
CA LEU A 484 27.68 21.99 -14.41
C LEU A 484 27.82 21.68 -15.92
N PRO A 485 28.64 20.70 -16.32
CA PRO A 485 28.66 20.20 -17.69
C PRO A 485 27.31 19.57 -18.09
N ASP A 486 26.91 19.69 -19.36
CA ASP A 486 25.60 19.20 -19.82
C ASP A 486 25.41 17.67 -19.66
N LEU A 487 26.53 16.93 -19.65
CA LEU A 487 26.54 15.49 -19.42
C LEU A 487 26.52 15.11 -17.92
N HIS A 488 26.60 16.08 -17.01
CA HIS A 488 26.49 15.79 -15.59
C HIS A 488 25.05 15.37 -15.26
N PRO A 489 24.81 14.26 -14.51
CA PRO A 489 23.46 13.72 -14.29
C PRO A 489 22.47 14.73 -13.70
N CYS A 490 22.89 15.58 -12.76
CA CYS A 490 22.05 16.66 -12.22
C CYS A 490 21.63 17.67 -13.30
N LYS A 491 22.56 18.17 -14.12
CA LYS A 491 22.24 19.13 -15.18
C LYS A 491 21.42 18.49 -16.30
N TRP A 492 21.69 17.24 -16.64
CA TRP A 492 20.86 16.45 -17.55
C TRP A 492 19.41 16.39 -17.07
N PHE A 493 19.19 16.14 -15.78
CA PHE A 493 17.85 16.13 -15.20
C PHE A 493 17.18 17.50 -15.28
N LEU A 494 17.90 18.59 -14.96
CA LEU A 494 17.35 19.94 -15.07
C LEU A 494 16.92 20.25 -16.51
N LEU A 495 17.78 19.99 -17.50
CA LEU A 495 17.47 20.18 -18.93
C LEU A 495 16.26 19.34 -19.36
N GLY A 496 16.22 18.07 -18.95
CA GLY A 496 15.11 17.16 -19.23
C GLY A 496 13.80 17.62 -18.60
N ALA A 497 13.84 18.11 -17.35
CA ALA A 497 12.65 18.56 -16.63
C ALA A 497 12.07 19.80 -17.30
N LEU A 498 12.91 20.78 -17.64
CA LEU A 498 12.51 21.97 -18.39
C LEU A 498 11.91 21.62 -19.75
N ASP A 499 12.55 20.72 -20.51
CA ASP A 499 12.03 20.29 -21.81
C ASP A 499 10.63 19.65 -21.68
N LYS A 500 10.44 18.78 -20.69
CA LYS A 500 9.13 18.13 -20.46
C LYS A 500 8.08 19.11 -19.95
N GLU A 501 8.42 20.03 -19.05
CA GLU A 501 7.50 21.07 -18.60
C GLU A 501 7.07 21.99 -19.74
N ILE A 502 7.99 22.35 -20.64
CA ILE A 502 7.67 23.14 -21.84
C ILE A 502 6.73 22.36 -22.76
N ARG A 503 6.95 21.05 -22.98
CA ARG A 503 6.04 20.21 -23.78
C ARG A 503 4.65 20.07 -23.15
N LEU A 504 4.57 20.08 -21.83
CA LEU A 504 3.32 20.08 -21.07
C LEU A 504 2.69 21.49 -20.95
N SER A 505 3.39 22.53 -21.43
CA SER A 505 2.90 23.90 -21.50
C SER A 505 3.52 24.66 -22.69
N PHE A 506 4.27 25.74 -22.43
CA PHE A 506 4.97 26.54 -23.44
C PHE A 506 6.07 27.36 -22.77
N ALA A 507 7.14 27.70 -23.49
CA ALA A 507 8.39 28.26 -22.94
C ALA A 507 8.17 29.50 -22.06
N GLN A 508 7.39 30.48 -22.54
CA GLN A 508 7.15 31.74 -21.81
C GLN A 508 6.45 31.54 -20.46
N ARG A 509 5.65 30.47 -20.28
CA ARG A 509 5.03 30.18 -18.98
C ARG A 509 6.04 29.60 -18.01
N ILE A 510 6.84 28.65 -18.48
CA ILE A 510 7.84 27.95 -17.67
C ILE A 510 8.96 28.91 -17.26
N GLN A 511 9.44 29.78 -18.14
CA GLN A 511 10.42 30.82 -17.79
C GLN A 511 9.99 31.68 -16.58
N LYS A 512 8.68 31.93 -16.41
CA LYS A 512 8.15 32.73 -15.29
C LYS A 512 8.16 32.00 -13.95
N THR A 513 8.29 30.67 -13.93
CA THR A 513 8.37 29.87 -12.70
C THR A 513 9.81 29.64 -12.24
N LEU A 514 10.79 30.09 -13.04
CA LEU A 514 12.21 29.78 -12.85
C LEU A 514 13.02 30.99 -12.38
N PRO A 515 14.02 30.79 -11.49
CA PRO A 515 15.04 31.78 -11.18
C PRO A 515 15.90 32.15 -12.40
N GLU A 516 16.62 33.27 -12.30
CA GLU A 516 17.46 33.81 -13.38
C GLU A 516 18.52 32.82 -13.89
N ALA A 517 19.12 32.02 -12.99
CA ALA A 517 20.16 31.03 -13.33
C ALA A 517 19.70 29.98 -14.37
N TYR A 518 18.40 29.72 -14.47
CA TYR A 518 17.83 28.73 -15.39
C TYR A 518 17.47 29.29 -16.77
N GLN A 519 17.36 30.61 -16.90
CA GLN A 519 16.94 31.24 -18.16
C GLN A 519 17.85 30.86 -19.34
N PRO A 520 19.19 30.80 -19.19
CA PRO A 520 20.08 30.38 -20.28
C PRO A 520 19.89 28.92 -20.72
N LEU A 521 19.23 28.08 -19.91
CA LEU A 521 18.97 26.67 -20.25
C LEU A 521 17.78 26.51 -21.22
N ILE A 522 16.96 27.55 -21.39
CA ILE A 522 15.85 27.58 -22.35
C ILE A 522 16.30 28.36 -23.57
N GLY A 523 16.80 27.66 -24.59
CA GLY A 523 17.26 28.27 -25.82
C GLY A 523 16.13 28.89 -26.65
N PRO A 524 16.44 29.85 -27.54
CA PRO A 524 15.44 30.57 -28.35
C PRO A 524 14.63 29.63 -29.26
N GLU A 525 15.16 28.47 -29.60
CA GLU A 525 14.45 27.42 -30.34
C GLU A 525 13.21 26.88 -29.61
N LYS A 526 13.18 26.95 -28.28
CA LYS A 526 12.03 26.52 -27.46
C LYS A 526 10.88 27.53 -27.47
N GLU A 527 11.15 28.77 -27.87
CA GLU A 527 10.14 29.83 -27.99
C GLU A 527 9.48 29.87 -29.38
N LYS A 528 10.03 29.15 -30.35
CA LYS A 528 9.51 29.12 -31.72
C LYS A 528 8.34 28.14 -31.83
N ASP A 529 7.14 28.67 -32.06
CA ASP A 529 5.95 27.87 -32.33
C ASP A 529 5.91 27.31 -33.76
N VAL A 530 6.74 27.84 -34.66
CA VAL A 530 6.84 27.41 -36.06
C VAL A 530 8.28 27.06 -36.41
N PRO A 531 8.50 25.99 -37.21
CA PRO A 531 9.82 25.64 -37.66
C PRO A 531 10.39 26.73 -38.56
N ASP A 532 11.72 26.90 -38.52
CA ASP A 532 12.41 27.81 -39.43
C ASP A 532 12.26 27.28 -40.87
N PHE A 533 11.45 27.96 -41.68
CA PHE A 533 11.31 27.60 -43.08
C PHE A 533 12.54 28.06 -43.86
N LYS A 534 13.34 27.08 -44.31
CA LYS A 534 14.62 27.27 -45.01
C LYS A 534 14.57 28.27 -46.17
N TYR A 535 13.41 28.47 -46.80
CA TYR A 535 13.23 29.31 -48.00
C TYR A 535 12.32 30.53 -47.76
N ARG A 536 12.19 31.00 -46.52
CA ARG A 536 11.31 32.14 -46.17
C ARG A 536 11.80 33.46 -46.76
N ASP A 537 13.11 33.64 -46.83
CA ASP A 537 13.79 34.77 -47.49
C ASP A 537 14.75 34.18 -48.55
N PRO A 538 14.28 34.02 -49.81
CA PRO A 538 15.02 33.36 -50.90
C PRO A 538 16.28 34.07 -51.37
#